data_AF-A0A3B5LHR5-F1
#
_entry.id   AF-A0A3B5LHR5-F1
#
_cell.length_a   1.000
_cell.length_b   1.000
_cell.length_c   1.000
_cell.angle_alpha   90.00
_cell.angle_beta   90.00
_cell.angle_gamma   90.00
#
_symmetry.space_group_name_H-M   'P 1'
#
loop_
_entity.id
_entity.type
_entity.pdbx_description
1 polymer ?
#
loop_
_entity_poly.entity_id
_entity_poly.type
_entity_poly.pdbx_seq_one_letter_code
_entity_poly.pdbx_strand_id
1 'polypeptide(L)'
;IMEEEAPADGEGETPLSAETYAAEAMAADMDPWIVFDSRNTPRSEFDGWLESNRPSQVYRFGDEDNGVSSVGWIAVVGPNHCPSTGDVTGLQESWDKLLASSRPVTFQTVKELALNHGVLSGKWLMHLASGFKLDHAWECVARAALEGKISLVKVSPYNPKAEGKQVICAYNQNFTDEGEVVRLDSFIRATGVKCPLSYKPDVYTYLGIYRNNRWKLCPTIYESKFDLECVPRRSLVGCLFPPGLILRRGLWVNLKTGLIQSMFWQGIVSGICLVT
;
A
#
# COMPACT_ATOMS: atom_id res chain seq x y z
N ILE A 1 -35.80 9.14 48.45
CA ILE A 1 -35.02 9.77 47.37
C ILE A 1 -33.60 9.29 47.53
N MET A 2 -33.14 8.50 46.57
CA MET A 2 -31.77 8.41 46.04
C MET A 2 -31.81 7.22 45.08
N GLU A 3 -32.12 7.55 43.84
CA GLU A 3 -31.95 6.66 42.69
C GLU A 3 -30.44 6.48 42.47
N GLU A 4 -30.02 5.23 42.39
CA GLU A 4 -28.65 4.85 42.08
C GLU A 4 -28.53 4.79 40.55
N GLU A 5 -27.82 5.77 39.98
CA GLU A 5 -27.58 5.87 38.54
C GLU A 5 -26.72 4.70 38.05
N ALA A 6 -27.20 4.05 36.99
CA ALA A 6 -26.48 3.03 36.25
C ALA A 6 -25.25 3.64 35.55
N PRO A 7 -24.14 2.88 35.41
CA PRO A 7 -22.93 3.39 34.76
C PRO A 7 -23.18 3.58 33.27
N ALA A 8 -22.79 4.76 32.77
CA ALA A 8 -22.83 5.14 31.36
C ALA A 8 -22.06 4.13 30.51
N ASP A 9 -22.77 3.50 29.58
CA ASP A 9 -22.20 2.66 28.53
C ASP A 9 -21.14 3.46 27.76
N GLY A 10 -19.92 2.91 27.70
CA GLY A 10 -18.86 3.46 26.88
C GLY A 10 -19.29 3.48 25.42
N GLU A 11 -19.40 4.69 24.86
CA GLU A 11 -19.61 4.91 23.43
C GLU A 11 -18.50 4.20 22.66
N GLY A 12 -18.81 3.03 22.10
CA GLY A 12 -17.98 2.41 21.08
C GLY A 12 -17.96 3.32 19.87
N GLU A 13 -16.81 3.93 19.58
CA GLU A 13 -16.62 4.78 18.41
C GLU A 13 -17.17 4.10 17.16
N THR A 14 -18.13 4.76 16.51
CA THR A 14 -18.68 4.26 15.26
C THR A 14 -17.56 4.12 14.21
N PRO A 15 -17.40 2.96 13.56
CA PRO A 15 -16.34 2.78 12.57
C PRO A 15 -16.49 3.82 11.45
N LEU A 16 -15.39 4.53 11.14
CA LEU A 16 -15.37 5.53 10.06
C LEU A 16 -15.87 4.92 8.74
N SER A 17 -16.63 5.71 7.98
CA SER A 17 -17.17 5.31 6.68
C SER A 17 -16.07 5.31 5.61
N ALA A 18 -16.31 4.58 4.52
CA ALA A 18 -15.38 4.58 3.39
C ALA A 18 -15.24 5.98 2.76
N GLU A 19 -16.32 6.76 2.78
CA GLU A 19 -16.39 8.13 2.29
C GLU A 19 -15.51 9.07 3.14
N THR A 20 -15.50 8.92 4.46
CA THR A 20 -14.61 9.70 5.33
C THR A 20 -13.14 9.41 5.03
N TYR A 21 -12.76 8.13 4.91
CA TYR A 21 -11.39 7.77 4.52
C TYR A 21 -11.01 8.30 3.13
N ALA A 22 -11.94 8.29 2.18
CA ALA A 22 -11.71 8.86 0.85
C ALA A 22 -11.51 10.37 0.91
N ALA A 23 -12.33 11.09 1.68
CA ALA A 23 -12.21 12.53 1.87
C ALA A 23 -10.89 12.91 2.54
N GLU A 24 -10.47 12.19 3.57
CA GLU A 24 -9.18 12.41 4.24
C GLU A 24 -7.99 12.18 3.30
N ALA A 25 -8.03 11.11 2.50
CA ALA A 25 -7.00 10.83 1.52
C ALA A 25 -6.91 11.93 0.45
N MET A 26 -8.04 12.42 -0.06
CA MET A 26 -8.08 13.53 -1.01
C MET A 26 -7.55 14.82 -0.39
N ALA A 27 -7.93 15.14 0.85
CA ALA A 27 -7.45 16.31 1.56
C ALA A 27 -5.92 16.27 1.75
N ALA A 28 -5.36 15.12 2.13
CA ALA A 28 -3.92 14.94 2.25
C ALA A 28 -3.18 15.07 0.89
N ASP A 29 -3.80 14.67 -0.22
CA ASP A 29 -3.19 14.83 -1.54
C ASP A 29 -3.30 16.28 -2.08
N MET A 30 -4.22 17.10 -1.56
CA MET A 30 -4.35 18.53 -1.92
C MET A 30 -3.42 19.46 -1.14
N ASP A 31 -3.01 19.07 0.07
CA ASP A 31 -2.06 19.83 0.88
C ASP A 31 -0.62 19.73 0.34
N PRO A 32 0.27 20.69 0.66
CA PRO A 32 1.68 20.63 0.24
C PRO A 32 2.41 19.38 0.77
N TRP A 33 3.33 18.84 -0.04
CA TRP A 33 4.15 17.70 0.36
C TRP A 33 5.58 18.14 0.65
N ILE A 34 6.20 17.52 1.65
CA ILE A 34 7.64 17.60 1.87
C ILE A 34 8.29 16.51 1.03
N VAL A 35 9.01 16.88 -0.02
CA VAL A 35 9.52 15.92 -1.01
C VAL A 35 11.05 15.99 -1.10
N PHE A 36 11.69 14.83 -1.00
CA PHE A 36 13.07 14.64 -1.48
C PHE A 36 13.03 13.98 -2.86
N ASP A 37 13.38 14.73 -3.90
CA ASP A 37 13.43 14.19 -5.26
C ASP A 37 14.87 13.83 -5.63
N SER A 38 15.21 12.53 -5.58
CA SER A 38 16.57 12.06 -5.86
C SER A 38 17.04 12.31 -7.29
N ARG A 39 16.14 12.70 -8.20
CA ARG A 39 16.48 13.10 -9.58
C ARG A 39 17.04 14.52 -9.64
N ASN A 40 16.67 15.36 -8.67
CA ASN A 40 16.92 16.80 -8.69
C ASN A 40 17.71 17.30 -7.46
N THR A 41 17.78 16.51 -6.38
CA THR A 41 18.44 16.87 -5.11
C THR A 41 19.69 16.03 -4.89
N PRO A 42 20.85 16.63 -4.55
CA PRO A 42 22.08 15.89 -4.27
C PRO A 42 21.93 14.87 -3.13
N ARG A 43 22.48 13.67 -3.35
CA ARG A 43 22.43 12.57 -2.36
C ARG A 43 23.04 12.95 -1.00
N SER A 44 24.03 13.82 -0.98
CA SER A 44 24.70 14.29 0.25
C SER A 44 23.79 15.08 1.19
N GLU A 45 22.69 15.65 0.68
CA GLU A 45 21.72 16.41 1.50
C GLU A 45 20.69 15.50 2.18
N PHE A 46 20.63 14.22 1.79
CA PHE A 46 19.57 13.31 2.19
C PHE A 46 19.53 13.06 3.70
N ASP A 47 20.68 12.93 4.35
CA ASP A 47 20.74 12.65 5.79
C ASP A 47 20.21 13.85 6.61
N GLY A 48 20.64 15.07 6.28
CA GLY A 48 20.13 16.29 6.91
C GLY A 48 18.64 16.51 6.63
N TRP A 49 18.18 16.15 5.43
CA TRP A 49 16.75 16.19 5.09
C TRP A 49 15.93 15.18 5.93
N LEU A 50 16.40 13.95 6.11
CA LEU A 50 15.73 12.96 6.97
C LEU A 50 15.64 13.43 8.42
N GLU A 51 16.72 14.00 8.96
CA GLU A 51 16.77 14.52 10.33
C GLU A 51 15.78 15.66 10.54
N SER A 52 15.64 16.56 9.56
CA SER A 52 14.75 17.72 9.63
C SER A 52 13.27 17.37 9.41
N ASN A 53 12.98 16.22 8.79
CA ASN A 53 11.64 15.85 8.33
C ASN A 53 11.19 14.49 8.88
N ARG A 54 11.47 14.24 10.16
CA ARG A 54 11.03 13.00 10.84
C ARG A 54 9.50 12.93 10.88
N PRO A 55 8.88 11.84 10.38
CA PRO A 55 7.42 11.76 10.31
C PRO A 55 6.75 11.83 11.67
N SER A 56 7.42 11.39 12.75
CA SER A 56 6.89 11.55 14.11
C SER A 56 6.84 13.00 14.61
N GLN A 57 7.54 13.93 13.95
CA GLN A 57 7.70 15.33 14.37
C GLN A 57 7.07 16.33 13.40
N VAL A 58 6.81 15.93 12.15
CA VAL A 58 6.08 16.75 11.17
C VAL A 58 4.59 16.59 11.41
N TYR A 59 3.88 17.68 11.71
CA TYR A 59 2.45 17.66 12.02
C TYR A 59 1.59 17.77 10.75
N ARG A 60 0.47 17.04 10.74
CA ARG A 60 -0.51 17.02 9.63
C ARG A 60 -1.15 18.38 9.40
N PHE A 61 -1.64 18.95 10.50
CA PHE A 61 -2.21 20.29 10.54
C PHE A 61 -1.10 21.14 11.13
N GLY A 62 -0.60 22.09 10.35
CA GLY A 62 0.40 23.02 10.84
C GLY A 62 -0.17 23.93 11.93
N ASP A 63 0.54 25.00 12.19
CA ASP A 63 0.16 26.03 13.13
C ASP A 63 0.09 27.34 12.35
N GLU A 64 -1.10 27.64 11.81
CA GLU A 64 -1.32 28.82 10.96
C GLU A 64 -0.99 30.11 11.70
N ASP A 65 -1.24 30.16 13.01
CA ASP A 65 -0.94 31.32 13.86
C ASP A 65 0.58 31.57 13.95
N ASN A 66 1.38 30.51 13.81
CA ASN A 66 2.85 30.56 13.78
C ASN A 66 3.44 30.42 12.37
N GLY A 67 2.60 30.50 11.32
CA GLY A 67 3.03 30.42 9.92
C GLY A 67 3.52 29.05 9.46
N VAL A 68 3.18 27.98 10.19
CA VAL A 68 3.51 26.60 9.82
C VAL A 68 2.37 26.03 8.97
N SER A 69 2.63 25.69 7.72
CA SER A 69 1.62 25.17 6.80
C SER A 69 1.20 23.73 7.13
N SER A 70 0.01 23.32 6.66
CA SER A 70 -0.37 21.91 6.60
C SER A 70 0.62 21.11 5.75
N VAL A 71 0.77 19.83 6.08
CA VAL A 71 1.56 18.88 5.29
C VAL A 71 0.65 17.71 4.95
N GLY A 72 0.55 17.40 3.67
CA GLY A 72 -0.19 16.24 3.18
C GLY A 72 0.59 14.95 3.37
N TRP A 73 1.81 14.94 2.85
CA TRP A 73 2.71 13.79 2.85
C TRP A 73 4.18 14.21 2.95
N ILE A 74 5.00 13.31 3.50
CA ILE A 74 6.46 13.36 3.35
C ILE A 74 6.84 12.24 2.37
N ALA A 75 7.60 12.56 1.32
CA ALA A 75 7.86 11.62 0.24
C ALA A 75 9.32 11.62 -0.21
N VAL A 76 9.79 10.45 -0.65
CA VAL A 76 11.06 10.30 -1.37
C VAL A 76 10.77 9.71 -2.74
N VAL A 77 11.14 10.46 -3.76
CA VAL A 77 11.01 10.06 -5.17
C VAL A 77 12.34 9.43 -5.59
N GLY A 78 12.31 8.14 -5.94
CA GLY A 78 13.47 7.40 -6.41
C GLY A 78 13.88 7.79 -7.84
N PRO A 79 15.11 7.48 -8.27
CA PRO A 79 15.60 7.85 -9.60
C PRO A 79 14.81 7.16 -10.72
N ASN A 80 14.24 6.00 -10.43
CA ASN A 80 13.43 5.18 -11.35
C ASN A 80 11.94 5.55 -11.33
N HIS A 81 11.56 6.65 -10.67
CA HIS A 81 10.15 7.07 -10.61
C HIS A 81 9.67 7.62 -11.95
N CYS A 82 8.71 6.91 -12.53
CA CYS A 82 7.84 7.42 -13.58
C CYS A 82 6.44 7.70 -13.00
N PRO A 83 5.86 8.89 -13.26
CA PRO A 83 4.47 9.17 -12.93
C PRO A 83 3.52 8.21 -13.67
N SER A 84 2.42 7.84 -13.02
CA SER A 84 1.36 7.06 -13.67
C SER A 84 0.73 7.89 -14.79
N THR A 85 0.54 7.29 -15.96
CA THR A 85 -0.11 7.89 -17.13
C THR A 85 -1.54 7.38 -17.35
N GLY A 86 -2.11 6.70 -16.35
CA GLY A 86 -3.45 6.12 -16.46
C GLY A 86 -4.56 7.18 -16.55
N ASP A 87 -5.63 6.84 -17.25
CA ASP A 87 -6.83 7.69 -17.42
C ASP A 87 -7.75 7.58 -16.19
N VAL A 88 -7.43 8.37 -15.15
CA VAL A 88 -8.23 8.40 -13.91
C VAL A 88 -9.64 8.95 -14.16
N THR A 89 -9.79 9.90 -15.09
CA THR A 89 -11.10 10.49 -15.42
C THR A 89 -12.00 9.46 -16.11
N GLY A 90 -11.50 8.78 -17.16
CA GLY A 90 -12.21 7.70 -17.84
C GLY A 90 -12.52 6.52 -16.92
N LEU A 91 -11.61 6.21 -15.98
CA LEU A 91 -11.84 5.23 -14.92
C LEU A 91 -13.07 5.60 -14.07
N GLN A 92 -13.15 6.84 -13.60
CA GLN A 92 -14.29 7.32 -12.79
C GLN A 92 -15.60 7.30 -13.57
N GLU A 93 -15.61 7.72 -14.84
CA GLU A 93 -16.80 7.63 -15.70
C GLU A 93 -17.26 6.19 -15.93
N SER A 94 -16.31 5.28 -16.14
CA SER A 94 -16.61 3.86 -16.36
C SER A 94 -17.09 3.19 -15.07
N TRP A 95 -16.61 3.65 -13.93
CA TRP A 95 -17.10 3.25 -12.62
C TRP A 95 -18.56 3.67 -12.41
N ASP A 96 -18.91 4.92 -12.70
CA ASP A 96 -20.30 5.40 -12.59
C ASP A 96 -21.25 4.61 -13.49
N LYS A 97 -20.82 4.29 -14.72
CA LYS A 97 -21.56 3.40 -15.63
C LYS A 97 -21.73 1.99 -15.05
N LEU A 98 -20.69 1.43 -14.42
CA LEU A 98 -20.79 0.13 -13.75
C LEU A 98 -21.83 0.17 -12.63
N LEU A 99 -21.80 1.22 -11.79
CA LEU A 99 -22.75 1.40 -10.69
C LEU A 99 -24.20 1.55 -11.19
N ALA A 100 -24.42 2.26 -12.30
CA ALA A 100 -25.73 2.41 -12.92
C ALA A 100 -26.23 1.10 -13.58
N SER A 101 -25.33 0.21 -14.00
CA SER A 101 -25.67 -1.00 -14.77
C SER A 101 -26.24 -2.17 -13.94
N SER A 102 -26.33 -2.03 -12.62
CA SER A 102 -26.68 -3.13 -11.68
C SER A 102 -25.77 -4.37 -11.75
N ARG A 103 -24.66 -4.32 -12.49
CA ARG A 103 -23.65 -5.39 -12.51
C ARG A 103 -22.99 -5.51 -11.12
N PRO A 104 -22.60 -6.72 -10.70
CA PRO A 104 -21.97 -6.90 -9.40
C PRO A 104 -20.60 -6.22 -9.36
N VAL A 105 -20.36 -5.47 -8.28
CA VAL A 105 -19.05 -4.87 -7.99
C VAL A 105 -18.19 -5.92 -7.29
N THR A 106 -17.19 -6.43 -8.00
CA THR A 106 -16.24 -7.44 -7.54
C THR A 106 -14.80 -6.97 -7.77
N PHE A 107 -13.82 -7.64 -7.16
CA PHE A 107 -12.41 -7.40 -7.48
C PHE A 107 -12.14 -7.54 -8.98
N GLN A 108 -12.72 -8.55 -9.64
CA GLN A 108 -12.50 -8.81 -11.06
C GLN A 108 -13.01 -7.66 -11.94
N THR A 109 -14.22 -7.15 -11.68
CA THR A 109 -14.76 -6.00 -12.42
C THR A 109 -13.94 -4.73 -12.20
N VAL A 110 -13.43 -4.51 -10.99
CA VAL A 110 -12.57 -3.35 -10.70
C VAL A 110 -11.19 -3.49 -11.34
N LYS A 111 -10.63 -4.71 -11.35
CA LYS A 111 -9.38 -5.03 -12.06
C LYS A 111 -9.51 -4.80 -13.57
N GLU A 112 -10.63 -5.18 -14.16
CA GLU A 112 -10.93 -4.92 -15.58
C GLU A 112 -10.98 -3.41 -15.88
N LEU A 113 -11.63 -2.62 -15.03
CA LEU A 113 -11.61 -1.17 -15.16
C LEU A 113 -10.18 -0.60 -15.08
N ALA A 114 -9.39 -1.06 -14.11
CA ALA A 114 -7.99 -0.63 -13.98
C ALA A 114 -7.16 -0.92 -15.24
N LEU A 115 -7.33 -2.12 -15.82
CA LEU A 115 -6.65 -2.53 -17.05
C LEU A 115 -7.08 -1.68 -18.25
N ASN A 116 -8.37 -1.44 -18.41
CA ASN A 116 -8.91 -0.66 -19.53
C ASN A 116 -8.45 0.80 -19.53
N HIS A 117 -8.16 1.35 -18.35
CA HIS A 117 -7.78 2.75 -18.17
C HIS A 117 -6.30 2.94 -17.85
N GLY A 118 -5.50 1.87 -17.80
CA GLY A 118 -4.07 1.96 -17.47
C GLY A 118 -3.78 2.45 -16.04
N VAL A 119 -4.73 2.36 -15.12
CA VAL A 119 -4.56 2.75 -13.71
C VAL A 119 -4.04 1.57 -12.91
N LEU A 120 -2.75 1.26 -13.11
CA LEU A 120 -2.14 0.00 -12.69
C LEU A 120 -1.21 0.11 -11.47
N SER A 121 -0.92 1.31 -10.99
CA SER A 121 -0.06 1.45 -9.82
C SER A 121 -0.70 0.89 -8.54
N GLY A 122 0.13 0.56 -7.57
CA GLY A 122 -0.32 0.11 -6.27
C GLY A 122 0.78 0.20 -5.23
N LYS A 123 0.41 -0.10 -3.98
CA LYS A 123 1.27 0.19 -2.84
C LYS A 123 1.15 -0.82 -1.71
N TRP A 124 2.28 -1.13 -1.09
CA TRP A 124 2.33 -1.74 0.23
C TRP A 124 2.14 -0.68 1.30
N LEU A 125 1.24 -0.94 2.24
CA LEU A 125 0.91 -0.11 3.39
C LEU A 125 1.53 -0.71 4.66
N MET A 126 2.23 0.12 5.41
CA MET A 126 2.84 -0.19 6.70
C MET A 126 2.25 0.74 7.76
N HIS A 127 1.42 0.21 8.66
CA HIS A 127 0.88 1.00 9.78
C HIS A 127 1.75 0.79 11.02
N LEU A 128 2.42 1.85 11.48
CA LEU A 128 3.25 1.84 12.69
C LEU A 128 2.74 2.90 13.67
N ALA A 129 2.91 2.62 14.96
CA ALA A 129 2.72 3.63 15.99
C ALA A 129 3.73 4.77 15.80
N SER A 130 3.30 6.01 16.08
CA SER A 130 4.20 7.18 16.04
C SER A 130 5.42 7.00 16.97
N GLY A 131 6.52 7.65 16.62
CA GLY A 131 7.78 7.66 17.36
C GLY A 131 8.90 6.89 16.67
N PHE A 132 9.93 6.51 17.45
CA PHE A 132 11.22 6.06 16.91
C PHE A 132 11.15 4.86 15.96
N LYS A 133 10.20 3.93 16.16
CA LYS A 133 10.05 2.76 15.28
C LYS A 133 9.53 3.14 13.90
N LEU A 134 8.62 4.11 13.84
CA LEU A 134 8.13 4.67 12.58
C LEU A 134 9.27 5.40 11.87
N ASP A 135 9.96 6.30 12.56
CA ASP A 135 11.05 7.09 11.97
C ASP A 135 12.16 6.19 11.40
N HIS A 136 12.55 5.15 12.15
CA HIS A 136 13.52 4.18 11.67
C HIS A 136 13.01 3.39 10.47
N ALA A 137 11.76 2.91 10.50
CA ALA A 137 11.18 2.18 9.35
C ALA A 137 11.09 3.09 8.11
N TRP A 138 10.73 4.36 8.30
CA TRP A 138 10.70 5.38 7.27
C TRP A 138 12.09 5.61 6.67
N GLU A 139 13.11 5.89 7.49
CA GLU A 139 14.48 6.07 7.03
C GLU A 139 14.95 4.87 6.19
N CYS A 140 14.70 3.66 6.68
CA CYS A 140 15.05 2.42 6.00
C CYS A 140 14.46 2.33 4.59
N VAL A 141 13.17 2.57 4.41
CA VAL A 141 12.53 2.50 3.07
C VAL A 141 12.81 3.73 2.20
N ALA A 142 13.01 4.90 2.82
CA ALA A 142 13.43 6.13 2.15
C ALA A 142 14.82 5.97 1.52
N ARG A 143 15.78 5.35 2.23
CA ARG A 143 17.08 4.98 1.67
C ARG A 143 16.97 3.98 0.53
N ALA A 144 16.07 3.00 0.62
CA ALA A 144 15.81 2.07 -0.47
C ALA A 144 15.24 2.77 -1.72
N ALA A 145 14.41 3.81 -1.54
CA ALA A 145 13.93 4.63 -2.64
C ALA A 145 15.06 5.47 -3.28
N LEU A 146 15.90 6.11 -2.46
CA LEU A 146 17.09 6.84 -2.90
C LEU A 146 18.06 5.97 -3.72
N GLU A 147 18.19 4.70 -3.36
CA GLU A 147 19.00 3.70 -4.08
C GLU A 147 18.34 3.15 -5.35
N GLY A 148 17.13 3.59 -5.69
CA GLY A 148 16.40 3.14 -6.88
C GLY A 148 15.75 1.76 -6.76
N LYS A 149 15.71 1.17 -5.56
CA LYS A 149 15.02 -0.12 -5.31
C LYS A 149 13.50 0.05 -5.24
N ILE A 150 13.04 1.22 -4.79
CA ILE A 150 11.61 1.57 -4.70
C ILE A 150 11.39 2.87 -5.49
N SER A 151 10.34 2.92 -6.32
CA SER A 151 10.11 4.09 -7.17
C SER A 151 9.64 5.30 -6.38
N LEU A 152 8.73 5.11 -5.42
CA LEU A 152 8.19 6.15 -4.58
C LEU A 152 7.86 5.57 -3.20
N VAL A 153 8.25 6.28 -2.16
CA VAL A 153 7.76 6.05 -0.80
C VAL A 153 7.17 7.34 -0.25
N LYS A 154 6.06 7.23 0.49
CA LYS A 154 5.50 8.36 1.24
C LYS A 154 5.05 7.93 2.63
N VAL A 155 5.15 8.82 3.60
CA VAL A 155 4.70 8.59 4.98
C VAL A 155 3.76 9.72 5.40
N SER A 156 2.68 9.35 6.09
CA SER A 156 1.73 10.34 6.61
C SER A 156 2.39 11.12 7.75
N PRO A 157 2.21 12.45 7.82
CA PRO A 157 2.67 13.23 8.97
C PRO A 157 1.90 12.86 10.24
N TYR A 158 2.41 13.29 11.39
CA TYR A 158 1.82 13.04 12.69
C TYR A 158 0.50 13.80 12.86
N ASN A 159 -0.56 13.06 13.22
CA ASN A 159 -1.85 13.64 13.55
C ASN A 159 -2.21 13.27 15.00
N PRO A 160 -2.19 14.22 15.94
CA PRO A 160 -2.52 13.94 17.35
C PRO A 160 -3.99 13.56 17.57
N LYS A 161 -4.87 13.84 16.58
CA LYS A 161 -6.30 13.53 16.65
C LYS A 161 -6.65 12.15 16.07
N ALA A 162 -5.70 11.47 15.40
CA ALA A 162 -5.92 10.14 14.82
C ALA A 162 -5.54 9.02 15.82
N GLU A 163 -5.89 7.76 15.49
CA GLU A 163 -5.68 6.53 16.29
C GLU A 163 -4.19 6.15 16.56
N GLY A 164 -3.27 7.13 16.64
CA GLY A 164 -1.88 6.95 17.06
C GLY A 164 -0.97 6.21 16.08
N LYS A 165 -1.49 5.79 14.92
CA LYS A 165 -0.72 5.13 13.86
C LYS A 165 -0.55 6.05 12.66
N GLN A 166 0.66 6.02 12.10
CA GLN A 166 0.99 6.61 10.81
C GLN A 166 1.21 5.51 9.79
N VAL A 167 0.99 5.83 8.51
CA VAL A 167 1.12 4.90 7.40
C VAL A 167 2.32 5.28 6.53
N ILE A 168 3.18 4.30 6.25
CA ILE A 168 4.17 4.38 5.19
C ILE A 168 3.62 3.61 3.98
N CYS A 169 3.65 4.23 2.81
CA CYS A 169 3.26 3.66 1.52
C CYS A 169 4.51 3.49 0.66
N ALA A 170 4.73 2.30 0.12
CA ALA A 170 5.78 2.03 -0.88
C ALA A 170 5.14 1.55 -2.17
N TYR A 171 5.53 2.12 -3.31
CA TYR A 171 4.83 1.96 -4.59
C TYR A 171 5.57 1.08 -5.60
N ASN A 172 4.79 0.40 -6.44
CA ASN A 172 5.21 -0.17 -7.72
C ASN A 172 4.24 0.25 -8.84
N GLN A 173 4.62 -0.05 -10.09
CA GLN A 173 3.94 0.50 -11.28
C GLN A 173 2.75 -0.36 -11.74
N ASN A 174 2.79 -1.67 -11.50
CA ASN A 174 1.76 -2.58 -11.94
C ASN A 174 1.34 -3.59 -10.86
N PHE A 175 0.17 -3.41 -10.25
CA PHE A 175 -0.38 -4.34 -9.25
C PHE A 175 -0.81 -5.68 -9.84
N THR A 176 -0.96 -5.77 -11.17
CA THR A 176 -1.32 -7.02 -11.85
C THR A 176 -0.11 -7.89 -12.18
N ASP A 177 1.11 -7.34 -12.10
CA ASP A 177 2.36 -8.09 -12.12
C ASP A 177 2.69 -8.52 -10.69
N GLU A 178 2.37 -9.77 -10.35
CA GLU A 178 2.67 -10.34 -9.03
C GLU A 178 4.16 -10.35 -8.71
N GLY A 179 5.00 -10.46 -9.74
CA GLY A 179 6.45 -10.35 -9.61
C GLY A 179 6.87 -8.98 -9.10
N GLU A 180 6.27 -7.89 -9.59
CA GLU A 180 6.52 -6.55 -9.04
C GLU A 180 6.10 -6.44 -7.58
N VAL A 181 4.91 -6.94 -7.24
CA VAL A 181 4.36 -6.89 -5.88
C VAL A 181 5.28 -7.62 -4.89
N VAL A 182 5.73 -8.82 -5.25
CA VAL A 182 6.63 -9.64 -4.41
C VAL A 182 8.05 -9.07 -4.36
N ARG A 183 8.56 -8.50 -5.47
CA ARG A 183 9.87 -7.81 -5.48
C ARG A 183 9.84 -6.61 -4.54
N LEU A 184 8.76 -5.82 -4.55
CA LEU A 184 8.62 -4.68 -3.66
C LEU A 184 8.56 -5.10 -2.19
N ASP A 185 7.81 -6.16 -1.83
CA ASP A 185 7.85 -6.74 -0.48
C ASP A 185 9.29 -7.12 -0.10
N SER A 186 10.01 -7.80 -1.00
CA SER A 186 11.39 -8.23 -0.75
C SER A 186 12.33 -7.04 -0.49
N PHE A 187 12.19 -5.95 -1.24
CA PHE A 187 12.97 -4.73 -0.99
C PHE A 187 12.63 -4.12 0.37
N ILE A 188 11.35 -4.05 0.76
CA ILE A 188 10.92 -3.58 2.08
C ILE A 188 11.50 -4.48 3.19
N ARG A 189 11.44 -5.80 3.04
CA ARG A 189 11.98 -6.74 4.05
C ARG A 189 13.50 -6.64 4.18
N ALA A 190 14.20 -6.42 3.08
CA ALA A 190 15.65 -6.26 3.07
C ALA A 190 16.14 -5.04 3.85
N THR A 191 15.27 -4.04 4.08
CA THR A 191 15.60 -2.88 4.93
C THR A 191 15.45 -3.17 6.44
N GLY A 192 14.90 -4.35 6.81
CA GLY A 192 14.68 -4.76 8.19
C GLY A 192 13.25 -4.54 8.70
N VAL A 193 12.32 -4.07 7.86
CA VAL A 193 10.91 -3.88 8.21
C VAL A 193 10.20 -5.24 8.37
N LYS A 194 9.65 -5.47 9.56
CA LYS A 194 9.00 -6.74 9.95
C LYS A 194 7.52 -6.61 10.27
N CYS A 195 6.95 -5.40 10.25
CA CYS A 195 5.52 -5.24 10.49
C CYS A 195 4.68 -5.94 9.40
N PRO A 196 3.42 -6.27 9.68
CA PRO A 196 2.50 -6.70 8.63
C PRO A 196 2.42 -5.66 7.52
N LEU A 197 2.38 -6.11 6.28
CA LEU A 197 2.13 -5.26 5.12
C LEU A 197 0.78 -5.64 4.52
N SER A 198 0.06 -4.64 4.02
CA SER A 198 -1.18 -4.84 3.27
C SER A 198 -1.10 -4.09 1.95
N TYR A 199 -1.48 -4.73 0.85
CA TYR A 199 -1.30 -4.17 -0.48
C TYR A 199 -2.62 -3.60 -1.01
N LYS A 200 -2.63 -2.32 -1.36
CA LYS A 200 -3.79 -1.62 -1.92
C LYS A 200 -3.49 -1.14 -3.36
N PRO A 201 -4.28 -1.55 -4.37
CA PRO A 201 -4.21 -0.97 -5.71
C PRO A 201 -4.66 0.48 -5.71
N ASP A 202 -4.05 1.34 -6.53
CA ASP A 202 -4.45 2.74 -6.61
C ASP A 202 -5.86 2.92 -7.19
N VAL A 203 -6.30 2.02 -8.06
CA VAL A 203 -7.70 1.99 -8.52
C VAL A 203 -8.70 1.96 -7.34
N TYR A 204 -8.40 1.26 -6.24
CA TYR A 204 -9.28 1.29 -5.07
C TYR A 204 -9.28 2.64 -4.37
N THR A 205 -8.15 3.35 -4.36
CA THR A 205 -8.08 4.72 -3.85
C THR A 205 -8.90 5.68 -4.72
N TYR A 206 -8.72 5.65 -6.05
CA TYR A 206 -9.44 6.53 -6.97
C TYR A 206 -10.95 6.30 -7.01
N LEU A 207 -11.39 5.06 -6.79
CA LEU A 207 -12.80 4.68 -6.77
C LEU A 207 -13.45 4.79 -5.37
N GLY A 208 -12.74 5.30 -4.37
CA GLY A 208 -13.27 5.44 -3.00
C GLY A 208 -13.50 4.11 -2.27
N ILE A 209 -12.83 3.03 -2.68
CA ILE A 209 -12.93 1.72 -2.04
C ILE A 209 -11.98 1.69 -0.84
N TYR A 210 -12.54 1.98 0.34
CA TYR A 210 -11.86 1.91 1.64
C TYR A 210 -12.52 0.86 2.54
N ARG A 211 -12.05 0.76 3.80
CA ARG A 211 -12.71 -0.06 4.81
C ARG A 211 -14.17 0.39 4.96
N ASN A 212 -15.06 -0.55 5.27
CA ASN A 212 -16.50 -0.30 5.46
C ASN A 212 -17.25 0.18 4.20
N ASN A 213 -16.70 -0.05 3.01
CA ASN A 213 -17.41 0.28 1.76
C ASN A 213 -18.71 -0.54 1.60
N ARG A 214 -19.68 0.05 0.88
CA ARG A 214 -21.00 -0.54 0.63
C ARG A 214 -20.99 -1.88 -0.11
N TRP A 215 -19.93 -2.16 -0.90
CA TRP A 215 -19.80 -3.40 -1.68
C TRP A 215 -19.15 -4.54 -0.91
N LYS A 216 -18.75 -4.32 0.34
CA LYS A 216 -18.06 -5.30 1.20
C LYS A 216 -16.78 -5.86 0.56
N LEU A 217 -16.16 -5.11 -0.34
CA LEU A 217 -14.86 -5.46 -0.90
C LEU A 217 -13.77 -5.29 0.15
N CYS A 218 -12.85 -6.24 0.22
CA CYS A 218 -11.61 -6.03 0.98
C CYS A 218 -10.83 -4.88 0.31
N PRO A 219 -10.42 -3.83 1.05
CA PRO A 219 -9.71 -2.68 0.47
C PRO A 219 -8.23 -2.98 0.16
N THR A 220 -7.80 -4.22 0.34
CA THR A 220 -6.45 -4.73 0.07
C THR A 220 -6.54 -6.07 -0.66
N ILE A 221 -5.58 -6.36 -1.53
CA ILE A 221 -5.59 -7.57 -2.38
C ILE A 221 -4.47 -8.56 -2.03
N TYR A 222 -3.39 -8.11 -1.40
CA TYR A 222 -2.34 -8.96 -0.84
C TYR A 222 -2.05 -8.60 0.62
N GLU A 223 -1.58 -9.59 1.38
CA GLU A 223 -0.99 -9.40 2.71
C GLU A 223 0.40 -10.02 2.74
N SER A 224 1.31 -9.41 3.49
CA SER A 224 2.63 -9.98 3.76
C SER A 224 2.88 -10.02 5.27
N LYS A 225 3.13 -11.23 5.79
CA LYS A 225 3.48 -11.47 7.20
C LYS A 225 4.93 -11.91 7.28
N PHE A 226 5.70 -11.28 8.16
CA PHE A 226 7.08 -11.69 8.40
C PHE A 226 7.11 -12.86 9.38
N ASP A 227 7.66 -13.99 8.96
CA ASP A 227 7.75 -15.20 9.77
C ASP A 227 9.07 -15.19 10.57
N LEU A 228 8.95 -14.95 11.88
CA LEU A 228 10.09 -14.91 12.80
C LEU A 228 10.61 -16.31 13.15
N GLU A 229 9.75 -17.33 13.03
CA GLU A 229 10.00 -18.71 13.45
C GLU A 229 10.56 -19.57 12.31
N CYS A 230 10.31 -19.18 11.05
CA CYS A 230 10.85 -19.87 9.90
C CYS A 230 12.38 -19.65 9.75
N VAL A 231 13.09 -20.73 9.39
CA VAL A 231 14.52 -20.71 9.06
C VAL A 231 14.72 -21.21 7.62
N PRO A 232 15.34 -20.40 6.73
CA PRO A 232 15.71 -19.00 6.93
C PRO A 232 14.46 -18.10 7.04
N ARG A 233 14.56 -17.03 7.84
CA ARG A 233 13.48 -16.05 8.05
C ARG A 233 13.03 -15.45 6.73
N ARG A 234 11.72 -15.35 6.52
CA ARG A 234 11.14 -14.88 5.25
C ARG A 234 9.76 -14.27 5.45
N SER A 235 9.31 -13.49 4.46
CA SER A 235 7.92 -13.06 4.35
C SER A 235 7.06 -14.15 3.72
N LEU A 236 5.77 -14.14 4.07
CA LEU A 236 4.73 -14.94 3.45
C LEU A 236 3.72 -13.98 2.81
N VAL A 237 3.73 -13.91 1.48
CA VAL A 237 2.78 -13.09 0.71
C VAL A 237 1.58 -13.95 0.32
N GLY A 238 0.37 -13.52 0.70
CA GLY A 238 -0.90 -14.18 0.40
C GLY A 238 -1.86 -13.27 -0.34
N CYS A 239 -2.54 -13.81 -1.36
CA CYS A 239 -3.63 -13.12 -2.06
C CYS A 239 -4.96 -13.32 -1.31
N LEU A 240 -5.76 -12.26 -1.18
CA LEU A 240 -7.01 -12.26 -0.41
C LEU A 240 -8.25 -12.66 -1.24
N PHE A 241 -8.14 -12.80 -2.56
CA PHE A 241 -9.24 -13.21 -3.44
C PHE A 241 -8.85 -14.52 -4.17
N PRO A 242 -9.60 -15.64 -4.03
CA PRO A 242 -9.20 -16.93 -4.60
C PRO A 242 -9.89 -17.27 -5.93
N PRO A 243 -9.43 -18.32 -6.65
CA PRO A 243 -8.18 -19.07 -6.48
C PRO A 243 -7.37 -19.16 -7.80
N GLY A 244 -6.06 -19.20 -7.82
CA GLY A 244 -5.10 -19.38 -6.76
C GLY A 244 -3.74 -19.54 -7.39
N LEU A 245 -2.74 -19.55 -6.52
CA LEU A 245 -1.36 -19.99 -6.64
C LEU A 245 -0.56 -19.02 -5.74
N ILE A 246 0.12 -19.56 -4.75
CA ILE A 246 1.08 -18.81 -3.93
C ILE A 246 2.47 -19.30 -4.30
N LEU A 247 3.41 -18.39 -4.48
CA LEU A 247 4.80 -18.74 -4.72
C LEU A 247 5.41 -19.35 -3.44
N ARG A 248 5.65 -20.67 -3.45
CA ARG A 248 6.48 -21.36 -2.46
C ARG A 248 7.73 -21.88 -3.16
N ARG A 249 8.91 -21.44 -2.74
CA ARG A 249 10.21 -21.93 -3.25
C ARG A 249 10.35 -21.84 -4.79
N GLY A 250 9.82 -20.79 -5.42
CA GLY A 250 9.86 -20.65 -6.88
C GLY A 250 8.86 -21.52 -7.65
N LEU A 251 7.96 -22.23 -6.95
CA LEU A 251 6.85 -22.96 -7.54
C LEU A 251 5.51 -22.44 -7.05
N TRP A 252 4.53 -22.49 -7.94
CA TRP A 252 3.18 -22.07 -7.65
C TRP A 252 2.41 -23.18 -6.93
N VAL A 253 1.87 -22.90 -5.74
CA VAL A 253 1.14 -23.87 -4.92
C VAL A 253 -0.30 -23.42 -4.71
N ASN A 254 -1.25 -24.30 -5.05
CA ASN A 254 -2.66 -24.10 -4.77
C ASN A 254 -2.96 -24.55 -3.33
N LEU A 255 -3.35 -23.61 -2.45
CA LEU A 255 -3.65 -23.91 -1.04
C LEU A 255 -4.90 -24.78 -0.83
N LYS A 256 -5.84 -24.83 -1.78
CA LYS A 256 -7.05 -25.68 -1.65
C LYS A 256 -6.78 -27.13 -2.03
N THR A 257 -5.84 -27.39 -2.94
CA THR A 257 -5.59 -28.74 -3.48
C THR A 257 -4.22 -29.30 -3.12
N GLY A 258 -3.30 -28.48 -2.60
CA GLY A 258 -1.92 -28.87 -2.34
C GLY A 258 -1.09 -29.12 -3.61
N LEU A 259 -1.66 -28.93 -4.81
CA LEU A 259 -0.95 -29.17 -6.06
C LEU A 259 0.12 -28.09 -6.31
N ILE A 260 1.31 -28.57 -6.63
CA ILE A 260 2.45 -27.78 -7.09
C ILE A 260 2.38 -27.75 -8.63
N GLN A 261 2.24 -26.56 -9.21
CA GLN A 261 2.28 -26.39 -10.67
C GLN A 261 3.68 -25.89 -11.06
N SER A 262 4.47 -26.73 -11.74
CA SER A 262 5.69 -26.28 -12.42
C SER A 262 5.31 -25.79 -13.81
N MET A 263 5.46 -24.49 -14.09
CA MET A 263 5.44 -24.01 -15.46
C MET A 263 6.81 -24.28 -16.07
N PHE A 264 6.92 -25.36 -16.85
CA PHE A 264 7.99 -25.49 -17.83
C PHE A 264 7.74 -24.43 -18.92
N TRP A 265 8.73 -23.57 -19.11
CA TRP A 265 8.82 -22.65 -20.23
C TRP A 265 8.82 -23.48 -21.52
N GLN A 266 7.74 -23.46 -22.31
CA GLN A 266 7.74 -24.05 -23.65
C GLN A 266 8.57 -23.15 -24.57
N GLY A 267 9.88 -23.34 -24.53
CA GLY A 267 10.78 -23.11 -25.64
C GLY A 267 10.96 -24.43 -26.38
N ILE A 268 10.57 -24.44 -27.65
CA ILE A 268 10.83 -25.45 -28.69
C ILE A 268 12.14 -26.21 -28.46
N VAL A 269 12.11 -27.54 -28.29
CA VAL A 269 12.88 -28.54 -29.08
C VAL A 269 12.23 -29.92 -28.93
N SER A 270 12.03 -30.57 -30.07
CA SER A 270 11.69 -31.98 -30.29
C SER A 270 12.48 -32.97 -29.43
N GLY A 271 11.87 -34.08 -28.99
CA GLY A 271 12.61 -35.18 -28.39
C GLY A 271 11.75 -36.20 -27.67
N ILE A 272 11.24 -37.17 -28.41
CA ILE A 272 10.75 -38.45 -27.89
C ILE A 272 11.89 -39.13 -27.12
N CYS A 273 11.67 -39.52 -25.87
CA CYS A 273 12.36 -40.68 -25.28
C CYS A 273 11.49 -41.32 -24.19
N LEU A 274 10.86 -42.44 -24.55
CA LEU A 274 10.45 -43.49 -23.62
C LEU A 274 11.72 -44.10 -23.00
N VAL A 275 11.76 -44.26 -21.68
CA VAL A 275 12.43 -45.40 -21.03
C VAL A 275 11.66 -45.76 -19.76
N THR A 276 11.42 -47.07 -19.66
CA THR A 276 10.77 -47.96 -18.67
C THR A 276 10.62 -47.49 -17.22
#